data_AF-A0A4Z0JEE7-F1
#
_entry.id   AF-A0A4Z0JEE7-F1
#
_cell.length_a   1.000
_cell.length_b   1.000
_cell.length_c   1.000
_cell.angle_alpha   90.00
_cell.angle_beta   90.00
_cell.angle_gamma   90.00
#
_symmetry.space_group_name_H-M   'P 1'
#
loop_
_entity.id
_entity.type
_entity.pdbx_description
1 polymer ?
#
loop_
_entity_poly.entity_id
_entity_poly.type
_entity_poly.pdbx_seq_one_letter_code
_entity_poly.pdbx_strand_id
1 'polypeptide(L)'
;MSILGDNIFLTLFFGAVIVCLWDNHQKPKKKQLLKIASIVLLVIGLIPILEGSFVILPFMLITQLTHQNIKKRNWYYLGLMIVLLAIELPMALSIPNPTPLMIFDSIAMNASDIFFISIIPFLHFYSGKLGQYDHKLKYLFYLFYPAHLWLIHLISNFSG
;
A
#
# COMPACT_ATOMS: atom_id res chain seq x y z
N MET A 1 16.81 6.29 -9.34
CA MET A 1 16.34 4.97 -8.86
C MET A 1 17.54 4.12 -8.51
N SER A 2 17.84 3.96 -7.22
CA SER A 2 18.91 3.02 -6.84
C SER A 2 18.34 1.60 -6.95
N ILE A 3 19.06 0.72 -7.64
CA ILE A 3 18.77 -0.72 -7.76
C ILE A 3 18.97 -1.44 -6.41
N LEU A 4 19.37 -0.74 -5.35
CA LEU A 4 19.88 -1.30 -4.10
C LEU A 4 19.07 -0.95 -2.83
N GLY A 5 18.07 -0.06 -2.90
CA GLY A 5 17.40 0.47 -1.70
C GLY A 5 15.94 0.06 -1.55
N ASP A 6 15.14 0.27 -2.59
CA ASP A 6 13.68 0.21 -2.49
C ASP A 6 13.16 -1.04 -3.20
N ASN A 7 12.59 -1.96 -2.41
CA ASN A 7 12.15 -3.27 -2.91
C ASN A 7 10.68 -3.52 -2.59
N ILE A 8 9.80 -2.99 -3.44
CA ILE A 8 8.37 -3.27 -3.40
C ILE A 8 8.02 -4.76 -3.38
N PHE A 9 8.83 -5.64 -4.01
CA PHE A 9 8.56 -7.09 -4.01
C PHE A 9 8.68 -7.67 -2.61
N LEU A 10 9.61 -7.15 -1.81
CA LEU A 10 9.78 -7.55 -0.42
C LEU A 10 8.58 -7.09 0.42
N THR A 11 8.11 -5.85 0.23
CA THR A 11 6.87 -5.36 0.88
C THR A 11 5.68 -6.25 0.53
N LEU A 12 5.50 -6.59 -0.74
CA LEU A 12 4.42 -7.46 -1.19
C LEU A 12 4.55 -8.88 -0.64
N PHE A 13 5.76 -9.42 -0.55
CA PHE A 13 6.02 -10.72 0.06
C PHE A 13 5.60 -10.73 1.53
N PHE A 14 6.02 -9.73 2.31
CA PHE A 14 5.61 -9.60 3.71
C PHE A 14 4.09 -9.43 3.84
N GLY A 15 3.47 -8.62 2.98
CA GLY A 15 2.02 -8.46 2.94
C GLY A 15 1.29 -9.78 2.68
N ALA A 16 1.77 -10.59 1.74
CA ALA A 16 1.22 -11.92 1.48
C ALA A 16 1.37 -12.86 2.68
N VAL A 17 2.54 -12.87 3.33
CA VAL A 17 2.77 -13.65 4.56
C VAL A 17 1.82 -13.22 5.68
N ILE A 18 1.64 -11.92 5.90
CA ILE A 18 0.70 -11.38 6.91
C ILE A 18 -0.72 -11.89 6.65
N VAL A 19 -1.19 -11.82 5.40
CA VAL A 19 -2.53 -12.30 5.01
C VAL A 19 -2.65 -13.80 5.21
N CYS A 20 -1.65 -14.59 4.80
CA CYS A 20 -1.65 -16.05 4.99
C CYS A 20 -1.66 -16.44 6.48
N LEU A 21 -0.90 -15.74 7.33
CA LEU A 21 -0.88 -15.98 8.77
C LEU A 21 -2.24 -15.65 9.40
N TRP A 22 -2.90 -14.59 8.91
CA TRP A 22 -4.20 -14.17 9.40
C TRP A 22 -5.33 -15.14 9.01
N ASP A 23 -5.34 -15.61 7.76
CA ASP A 23 -6.40 -16.46 7.18
C ASP A 23 -6.24 -17.96 7.48
N ASN A 24 -5.37 -18.30 8.40
CA ASN A 24 -5.03 -19.69 8.67
C ASN A 24 -6.16 -20.50 9.36
N HIS A 25 -6.33 -21.75 8.91
CA HIS A 25 -7.40 -22.68 9.34
C HIS A 25 -6.99 -23.65 10.47
N GLN A 26 -5.92 -23.36 11.24
CA GLN A 26 -5.46 -24.26 12.30
C GLN A 26 -6.33 -24.25 13.58
N LYS A 27 -6.04 -25.21 14.47
CA LYS A 27 -6.59 -25.33 15.83
C LYS A 27 -6.56 -24.00 16.60
N PRO A 28 -7.53 -23.73 17.50
CA PRO A 28 -7.76 -22.41 18.10
C PRO A 28 -6.54 -21.79 18.78
N LYS A 29 -5.77 -22.59 19.55
CA LYS A 29 -4.55 -22.11 20.22
C LYS A 29 -3.46 -21.65 19.23
N LYS A 30 -3.21 -22.45 18.17
CA LYS A 30 -2.24 -22.09 17.13
C LYS A 30 -2.74 -20.93 16.26
N LYS A 31 -4.05 -20.85 16.02
CA LYS A 31 -4.68 -19.75 15.28
C LYS A 31 -4.43 -18.40 15.96
N GLN A 32 -4.59 -18.32 17.28
CA GLN A 32 -4.34 -17.07 18.01
C GLN A 32 -2.88 -16.65 17.94
N LEU A 33 -1.94 -17.59 18.11
CA LEU A 33 -0.50 -17.33 17.97
C LEU A 33 -0.14 -16.80 16.57
N LEU A 34 -0.71 -17.38 15.51
CA LEU A 34 -0.43 -16.93 14.14
C LEU A 34 -1.02 -15.56 13.82
N LYS A 35 -2.18 -15.22 14.39
CA LYS A 35 -2.72 -13.86 14.30
C LYS A 35 -1.85 -12.85 15.01
N ILE A 36 -1.37 -13.16 16.22
CA ILE A 36 -0.41 -12.32 16.94
C ILE A 36 0.86 -12.16 16.11
N ALA A 37 1.39 -13.24 15.54
CA ALA A 37 2.55 -13.18 14.65
C ALA A 37 2.31 -12.27 13.43
N SER A 38 1.11 -12.29 12.83
CA SER A 38 0.79 -11.39 11.71
C SER A 38 0.79 -9.92 12.12
N ILE A 39 0.31 -9.59 13.32
CA ILE A 39 0.29 -8.22 13.84
C ILE A 39 1.72 -7.77 14.17
N VAL A 40 2.51 -8.62 14.81
CA VAL A 40 3.93 -8.35 15.08
C VAL A 40 4.68 -8.12 13.78
N LEU A 41 4.45 -8.96 12.77
CA LEU A 41 5.06 -8.82 11.45
C LEU A 41 4.63 -7.53 10.74
N LEU A 42 3.37 -7.12 10.89
CA LEU A 42 2.90 -5.83 10.39
C LEU A 42 3.65 -4.68 11.06
N VAL A 43 3.78 -4.67 12.39
CA VAL A 43 4.50 -3.62 13.12
C VAL A 43 5.98 -3.57 12.71
N ILE A 44 6.63 -4.72 12.55
CA ILE A 44 8.02 -4.80 12.03
C ILE A 44 8.09 -4.31 10.59
N GLY A 45 7.10 -4.63 9.76
CA GLY A 45 7.04 -4.22 8.36
C GLY A 45 6.83 -2.72 8.17
N LEU A 46 6.32 -2.00 9.17
CA LEU A 46 6.20 -0.54 9.18
C LEU A 46 7.53 0.18 9.47
N ILE A 47 8.65 -0.55 9.62
CA ILE A 47 9.97 0.07 9.67
C ILE A 47 10.32 0.59 8.26
N PRO A 48 10.90 1.80 8.12
CA PRO A 48 11.13 2.48 6.83
C PRO A 48 12.30 1.88 6.01
N ILE A 49 12.42 0.55 5.99
CA ILE A 49 13.31 -0.23 5.13
C ILE A 49 12.54 -0.76 3.91
N LEU A 50 11.22 -0.88 4.03
CA LEU A 50 10.34 -1.43 3.01
C LEU A 50 9.61 -0.32 2.27
N GLU A 51 9.74 -0.31 0.95
CA GLU A 51 9.10 0.69 0.07
C GLU A 51 7.57 0.59 0.17
N GLY A 52 6.92 1.71 0.45
CA GLY A 52 5.46 1.82 0.54
C GLY A 52 4.81 1.00 1.66
N SER A 53 5.58 0.53 2.65
CA SER A 53 5.07 -0.38 3.67
C SER A 53 3.99 0.21 4.57
N PHE A 54 4.06 1.52 4.84
CA PHE A 54 3.09 2.28 5.62
C PHE A 54 1.67 2.25 5.05
N VAL A 55 1.56 2.18 3.72
CA VAL A 55 0.25 2.08 3.05
C VAL A 55 -0.08 0.63 2.74
N ILE A 56 0.83 -0.09 2.08
CA ILE A 56 0.55 -1.38 1.45
C ILE A 56 0.24 -2.45 2.49
N LEU A 57 1.03 -2.56 3.57
CA LEU A 57 0.84 -3.63 4.56
C LEU A 57 -0.48 -3.45 5.34
N PRO A 58 -0.80 -2.26 5.89
CA PRO A 58 -2.10 -2.03 6.51
C PRO A 58 -3.26 -2.18 5.52
N PHE A 59 -3.11 -1.69 4.30
CA PHE A 59 -4.13 -1.84 3.25
C PHE A 59 -4.45 -3.30 2.98
N MET A 60 -3.45 -4.16 2.78
CA MET A 60 -3.64 -5.60 2.53
C MET A 60 -4.36 -6.27 3.70
N LEU A 61 -3.94 -6.00 4.95
CA LEU A 61 -4.58 -6.59 6.13
C LEU A 61 -6.02 -6.08 6.31
N ILE A 62 -6.27 -4.77 6.21
CA ILE A 62 -7.62 -4.18 6.30
C ILE A 62 -8.53 -4.81 5.24
N THR A 63 -8.04 -4.94 4.01
CA THR A 63 -8.79 -5.57 2.92
C THR A 63 -9.15 -7.01 3.27
N GLN A 64 -8.20 -7.79 3.78
CA GLN A 64 -8.46 -9.16 4.23
C GLN A 64 -9.50 -9.21 5.36
N LEU A 65 -9.45 -8.30 6.33
CA LEU A 65 -10.39 -8.23 7.45
C LEU A 65 -11.82 -7.87 7.03
N THR A 66 -11.95 -7.06 5.98
CA THR A 66 -13.22 -6.37 5.66
C THR A 66 -13.75 -6.67 4.27
N HIS A 67 -13.15 -7.61 3.54
CA HIS A 67 -13.53 -7.98 2.17
C HIS A 67 -15.02 -8.29 2.01
N GLN A 68 -15.69 -8.80 3.04
CA GLN A 68 -17.12 -9.12 3.01
C GLN A 68 -18.04 -7.90 3.14
N ASN A 69 -17.55 -6.77 3.66
CA ASN A 69 -18.38 -5.62 3.99
C ASN A 69 -17.75 -4.31 3.48
N ILE A 70 -18.23 -3.88 2.31
CA ILE A 70 -17.75 -2.68 1.59
C ILE A 70 -17.82 -1.43 2.49
N LYS A 71 -18.90 -1.26 3.26
CA LYS A 71 -19.06 -0.09 4.14
C LYS A 71 -17.98 -0.07 5.21
N LYS A 72 -17.74 -1.21 5.88
CA LYS A 72 -16.67 -1.32 6.89
C LYS A 72 -15.31 -1.06 6.26
N ARG A 73 -14.99 -1.70 5.13
CA ARG A 73 -13.74 -1.52 4.40
C ARG A 73 -13.43 -0.03 4.15
N ASN A 74 -14.40 0.71 3.62
CA ASN A 74 -14.23 2.13 3.33
C ASN A 74 -13.98 2.95 4.60
N TRP A 75 -14.66 2.65 5.71
CA TRP A 75 -14.39 3.30 6.99
C TRP A 75 -12.98 3.03 7.51
N TYR A 76 -12.47 1.79 7.40
CA TYR A 76 -11.10 1.49 7.80
C TYR A 76 -10.06 2.16 6.88
N TYR A 77 -10.32 2.27 5.57
CA TYR A 77 -9.45 3.03 4.68
C TYR A 77 -9.46 4.53 5.01
N LEU A 78 -10.61 5.12 5.32
CA LEU A 78 -10.67 6.50 5.79
C LEU A 78 -9.89 6.67 7.10
N GLY A 79 -10.00 5.72 8.03
CA GLY A 79 -9.20 5.70 9.25
C GLY A 79 -7.70 5.67 8.96
N LEU A 80 -7.26 4.78 8.06
CA LEU A 80 -5.85 4.70 7.64
C LEU A 80 -5.38 6.00 6.99
N MET A 81 -6.18 6.60 6.10
CA MET A 81 -5.89 7.91 5.49
C MET A 81 -5.70 9.00 6.54
N ILE A 82 -6.56 9.06 7.57
CA ILE A 82 -6.43 10.06 8.64
C ILE A 82 -5.15 9.84 9.44
N VAL A 83 -4.77 8.58 9.72
CA VAL A 83 -3.51 8.26 10.42
C VAL A 83 -2.30 8.71 9.59
N LEU A 84 -2.27 8.40 8.30
CA LEU A 84 -1.19 8.83 7.39
C LEU A 84 -1.14 10.35 7.27
N LEU A 85 -2.30 11.00 7.11
CA LEU A 85 -2.43 12.46 7.09
C LEU A 85 -1.84 13.11 8.34
N ALA A 86 -2.11 12.56 9.53
CA ALA A 86 -1.59 13.08 10.79
C ALA A 86 -0.06 12.98 10.90
N ILE A 87 0.56 12.00 10.23
CA ILE A 87 2.01 11.77 10.26
C ILE A 87 2.71 12.60 9.16
N GLU A 88 2.16 12.58 7.94
CA GLU A 88 2.80 13.12 6.74
C GLU A 88 2.57 14.62 6.54
N LEU A 89 1.37 15.12 6.86
CA LEU A 89 1.04 16.53 6.62
C LEU A 89 1.93 17.50 7.38
N PRO A 90 2.29 17.28 8.67
CA PRO A 90 3.23 18.13 9.37
C PRO A 90 4.61 18.17 8.68
N MET A 91 5.07 17.04 8.17
CA MET A 91 6.35 16.96 7.44
C MET A 91 6.27 17.74 6.13
N ALA A 92 5.18 17.58 5.38
CA ALA A 92 4.98 18.28 4.10
C ALA A 92 4.82 19.80 4.26
N LEU A 93 4.29 20.30 5.37
CA LEU A 93 4.04 21.72 5.59
C LEU A 93 5.18 22.45 6.31
N SER A 94 6.26 21.76 6.67
CA SER A 94 7.39 22.34 7.44
C SER A 94 8.35 23.21 6.61
N ILE A 95 7.88 23.82 5.52
CA ILE A 95 8.70 24.61 4.58
C ILE A 95 8.76 26.07 5.03
N PRO A 96 9.96 26.67 5.19
CA PRO A 96 10.09 28.09 5.46
C PRO A 96 9.70 28.93 4.23
N ASN A 97 8.88 29.97 4.43
CA ASN A 97 8.40 30.90 3.40
C ASN A 97 7.82 30.20 2.15
N PRO A 98 6.71 29.46 2.29
CA PRO A 98 6.21 28.60 1.23
C PRO A 98 5.58 29.39 0.07
N THR A 99 5.97 29.06 -1.16
CA THR A 99 5.21 29.43 -2.37
C THR A 99 4.21 28.33 -2.73
N PRO A 100 3.13 28.61 -3.48
CA PRO A 100 2.15 27.58 -3.86
C PRO A 100 2.76 26.37 -4.58
N LEU A 101 3.78 26.58 -5.42
CA LEU A 101 4.48 25.50 -6.12
C LEU A 101 5.28 24.63 -5.14
N MET A 102 6.00 25.25 -4.19
CA MET A 102 6.74 24.51 -3.17
C MET A 102 5.84 23.69 -2.24
N ILE A 103 4.64 24.20 -1.92
CA ILE A 103 3.65 23.45 -1.14
C ILE A 103 3.21 22.21 -1.94
N PHE A 104 2.90 22.39 -3.22
CA PHE A 104 2.50 21.28 -4.09
C PHE A 104 3.60 20.20 -4.17
N ASP A 105 4.84 20.60 -4.46
CA ASP A 105 5.97 19.68 -4.56
C ASP A 105 6.21 18.94 -3.24
N SER A 106 6.14 19.65 -2.11
CA SER A 106 6.32 19.04 -0.80
C SER A 106 5.21 18.06 -0.44
N ILE A 107 3.95 18.37 -0.77
CA ILE A 107 2.85 17.43 -0.59
C ILE A 107 3.05 16.20 -1.48
N ALA A 108 3.45 16.39 -2.74
CA ALA A 108 3.70 15.30 -3.67
C ALA A 108 4.87 14.41 -3.22
N MET A 109 5.90 14.95 -2.58
CA MET A 109 7.05 14.19 -2.11
C MET A 109 6.87 13.55 -0.73
N ASN A 110 6.21 14.25 0.21
CA ASN A 110 6.19 13.86 1.62
C ASN A 110 4.82 13.42 2.13
N ALA A 111 3.74 13.65 1.37
CA ALA A 111 2.36 13.35 1.77
C ALA A 111 1.54 12.68 0.64
N SER A 112 2.22 11.97 -0.27
CA SER A 112 1.58 11.32 -1.41
C SER A 112 0.82 10.05 -1.04
N ASP A 113 1.20 9.40 0.06
CA ASP A 113 0.61 8.14 0.53
C ASP A 113 -0.87 8.31 0.92
N ILE A 114 -1.28 9.49 1.40
CA ILE A 114 -2.67 9.86 1.72
C ILE A 114 -3.61 9.66 0.51
N PHE A 115 -3.11 9.86 -0.71
CA PHE A 115 -3.91 9.75 -1.93
C PHE A 115 -4.28 8.31 -2.30
N PHE A 116 -3.81 7.29 -1.57
CA PHE A 116 -4.27 5.92 -1.75
C PHE A 116 -5.80 5.78 -1.66
N ILE A 117 -6.46 6.69 -0.93
CA ILE A 117 -7.92 6.71 -0.78
C ILE A 117 -8.68 6.84 -2.11
N SER A 118 -8.02 7.36 -3.14
CA SER A 118 -8.53 7.42 -4.53
C SER A 118 -8.84 6.04 -5.12
N ILE A 119 -8.42 4.95 -4.48
CA ILE A 119 -8.75 3.59 -4.87
C ILE A 119 -10.22 3.21 -4.60
N ILE A 120 -10.91 3.91 -3.69
CA ILE A 120 -12.29 3.55 -3.27
C ILE A 120 -13.27 3.49 -4.45
N PRO A 121 -13.35 4.48 -5.35
CA PRO A 121 -14.18 4.42 -6.55
C PRO A 121 -13.90 3.17 -7.40
N PHE A 122 -12.63 2.84 -7.64
CA PHE A 122 -12.24 1.67 -8.43
C PHE A 122 -12.66 0.36 -7.76
N LEU A 123 -12.56 0.29 -6.44
CA LEU A 123 -12.99 -0.87 -5.67
C LEU A 123 -14.51 -1.05 -5.62
N HIS A 124 -15.31 -0.06 -6.05
CA HIS A 124 -16.75 -0.24 -6.21
C HIS A 124 -17.10 -1.03 -7.48
N PHE A 125 -16.25 -0.96 -8.50
CA PHE A 125 -16.36 -1.79 -9.70
C PHE A 125 -15.85 -3.23 -9.49
N TYR A 126 -15.22 -3.51 -8.34
CA TYR A 126 -14.71 -4.84 -8.03
C TYR A 126 -15.82 -5.77 -7.55
N SER A 127 -15.90 -6.96 -8.15
CA SER A 127 -16.95 -7.97 -7.88
C SER A 127 -16.81 -8.69 -6.53
N GLY A 128 -15.72 -8.47 -5.80
CA GLY A 128 -15.45 -9.12 -4.51
C GLY A 128 -15.02 -10.59 -4.60
N LYS A 129 -15.00 -11.16 -5.80
CA LYS A 129 -14.58 -12.55 -6.04
C LYS A 129 -13.09 -12.59 -6.39
N LEU A 130 -12.39 -13.60 -5.88
CA LEU A 130 -11.03 -13.89 -6.32
C LEU A 130 -11.03 -14.11 -7.84
N GLY A 131 -10.10 -13.44 -8.53
CA GLY A 131 -9.91 -13.63 -9.97
C GLY A 131 -9.59 -15.09 -10.29
N GLN A 132 -10.04 -15.57 -11.44
CA GLN A 132 -9.62 -16.90 -11.90
C GLN A 132 -8.10 -16.90 -12.09
N TYR A 133 -7.43 -17.93 -11.56
CA TYR A 133 -6.00 -18.14 -11.73
C TYR A 133 -5.72 -18.57 -13.18
N ASP A 134 -5.72 -17.62 -14.11
CA ASP A 134 -5.28 -17.86 -15.48
C ASP A 134 -3.76 -17.65 -15.59
N HIS A 135 -3.07 -18.56 -16.27
CA HIS A 135 -1.63 -18.53 -16.48
C HIS A 135 -1.17 -17.23 -17.17
N LYS A 136 -2.05 -16.62 -17.98
CA LYS A 136 -1.77 -15.35 -18.68
C LYS A 136 -1.65 -14.15 -17.75
N LEU A 137 -2.38 -14.14 -16.63
CA LEU A 137 -2.38 -13.01 -15.68
C LEU A 137 -1.20 -13.05 -14.71
N LYS A 138 -0.50 -14.19 -14.60
CA LYS A 138 0.68 -14.35 -13.74
C LYS A 138 1.78 -13.32 -14.04
N TYR A 139 1.96 -12.98 -15.31
CA TYR A 139 3.03 -12.07 -15.75
C TYR A 139 2.60 -10.61 -15.79
N LEU A 140 1.32 -10.30 -15.53
CA LEU A 140 0.79 -8.95 -15.64
C LEU A 140 1.55 -7.98 -14.73
N PHE A 141 1.76 -8.34 -13.46
CA PHE A 141 2.52 -7.51 -12.53
C PHE A 141 3.99 -7.35 -12.97
N TYR A 142 4.64 -8.44 -13.38
CA TYR A 142 6.05 -8.45 -13.78
C TYR A 142 6.33 -7.67 -15.07
N LEU A 143 5.34 -7.54 -15.96
CA LEU A 143 5.45 -6.73 -17.16
C LEU A 143 5.05 -5.28 -16.89
N PHE A 144 3.94 -5.07 -16.19
CA PHE A 144 3.42 -3.74 -15.91
C PHE A 144 4.35 -2.93 -14.99
N TYR A 145 4.97 -3.57 -13.99
CA TYR A 145 5.86 -2.90 -13.04
C TYR A 145 7.08 -2.23 -13.72
N PRO A 146 7.90 -2.90 -14.54
CA PRO A 146 8.96 -2.22 -15.28
C PRO A 146 8.41 -1.27 -16.36
N ALA A 147 7.30 -1.62 -17.03
CA ALA A 147 6.76 -0.83 -18.13
C ALA A 147 6.26 0.55 -17.70
N HIS A 148 5.56 0.67 -16.56
CA HIS A 148 5.08 1.98 -16.10
C HIS A 148 6.24 2.89 -15.65
N LEU A 149 7.30 2.32 -15.06
CA LEU A 149 8.52 3.07 -14.73
C LEU A 149 9.23 3.60 -15.98
N TRP A 150 9.31 2.78 -17.04
CA TRP A 150 9.82 3.22 -18.34
C TRP A 150 8.96 4.32 -18.94
N LEU A 151 7.64 4.20 -18.86
CA LEU A 151 6.71 5.22 -19.36
C LEU A 151 6.91 6.55 -18.64
N ILE A 152 6.99 6.53 -17.30
CA ILE A 152 7.24 7.74 -16.50
C ILE A 152 8.57 8.37 -16.91
N HIS A 153 9.62 7.57 -17.09
CA HIS A 153 10.92 8.06 -17.50
C HIS A 153 10.90 8.66 -18.92
N LEU A 154 10.20 8.02 -19.86
CA LEU A 154 10.00 8.55 -21.21
C LEU A 154 9.27 9.89 -21.19
N ILE A 155 8.15 9.97 -20.48
CA ILE A 155 7.38 11.22 -20.36
C ILE A 155 8.26 12.31 -19.75
N SER A 156 8.97 12.01 -18.66
CA SER A 156 9.88 12.95 -17.99
C SER A 156 10.97 13.48 -18.93
N ASN A 157 11.52 12.63 -19.81
CA ASN A 157 12.55 13.03 -20.76
C ASN A 157 12.01 13.89 -21.92
N PHE A 158 10.73 13.75 -22.28
CA PHE A 158 10.11 14.59 -23.32
C PHE A 158 9.50 15.89 -22.76
N SER A 159 9.23 15.96 -21.47
CA SER A 159 8.68 17.13 -20.79
C SER A 159 9.73 18.06 -20.16
N GLY A 160 11.03 17.73 -20.32
CA GLY A 160 12.17 18.57 -19.94
C GLY A 160 12.81 19.21 -21.17
#